data_AF-A0A2S2R201-F1
#
_entry.id   AF-A0A2S2R201-F1
#
_cell.length_a   1.000
_cell.length_b   1.000
_cell.length_c   1.000
_cell.angle_alpha   90.00
_cell.angle_beta   90.00
_cell.angle_gamma   90.00
#
_symmetry.space_group_name_H-M   'P 1'
#
loop_
_entity.id
_entity.type
_entity.pdbx_description
1 polymer ?
#
loop_
_entity_poly.entity_id
_entity_poly.type
_entity_poly.pdbx_seq_one_letter_code
_entity_poly.pdbx_strand_id
1 'polypeptide(L)'
;MAYSPKLKGIFEVLEKYINDDLPMLVGKNLNLDLRGSHGTEFIEFIRTELGLELSNDLATSTWRNSTCIDAVFDRYIEQLKMHEYVSYFSVHGPLLSIIKSVVNNESVV
;
A
#
# COMPACT_ATOMS: atom_id res chain seq x y z
N MET A 1 -9.92 15.89 11.25
CA MET A 1 -8.75 15.24 11.89
C MET A 1 -7.49 15.94 11.42
N ALA A 2 -6.55 16.27 12.32
CA ALA A 2 -5.26 16.81 11.91
C ALA A 2 -4.31 15.65 11.62
N TYR A 3 -3.95 15.46 10.36
CA TYR A 3 -2.98 14.43 9.96
C TYR A 3 -1.58 14.76 10.47
N SER A 4 -0.78 13.74 10.78
CA SER A 4 0.63 13.96 11.10
C SER A 4 1.36 14.64 9.91
N PRO A 5 2.43 15.43 10.14
CA PRO A 5 3.17 16.08 9.07
C PRO A 5 3.67 15.10 7.98
N LYS A 6 3.97 13.84 8.35
CA LYS A 6 4.39 12.78 7.42
C LYS A 6 3.27 12.26 6.52
N LEU A 7 2.02 12.31 7.01
CA LEU A 7 0.84 11.99 6.21
C LEU A 7 0.50 13.16 5.30
N LYS A 8 0.57 14.41 5.77
CA LYS A 8 0.38 15.59 4.92
C LYS A 8 1.28 15.59 3.69
N GLY A 9 2.57 15.30 3.85
CA GLY A 9 3.50 15.21 2.73
C GLY A 9 3.22 14.05 1.76
N ILE A 10 2.50 12.98 2.18
CA ILE A 10 2.06 11.94 1.23
C ILE A 10 0.96 12.47 0.33
N PHE A 11 0.02 13.22 0.90
CA PHE A 11 -1.12 13.72 0.15
C PHE A 11 -0.69 14.74 -0.87
N GLU A 12 0.22 15.64 -0.53
CA GLU A 12 0.79 16.59 -1.50
C GLU A 12 1.50 15.89 -2.67
N VAL A 13 2.17 14.76 -2.40
CA VAL A 13 2.79 13.94 -3.46
C VAL A 13 1.73 13.20 -4.27
N LEU A 14 0.75 12.59 -3.63
CA LEU A 14 -0.32 11.86 -4.31
C LEU A 14 -1.16 12.83 -5.15
N GLU A 15 -1.66 13.93 -4.61
CA GLU A 15 -2.37 14.98 -5.36
C GLU A 15 -1.59 15.48 -6.59
N LYS A 16 -0.25 15.55 -6.50
CA LYS A 16 0.58 15.97 -7.63
C LYS A 16 0.70 14.92 -8.74
N TYR A 17 0.70 13.64 -8.39
CA TYR A 17 1.00 12.54 -9.33
C TYR A 17 -0.17 11.59 -9.57
N ILE A 18 -1.30 11.78 -8.88
CA ILE A 18 -2.52 11.01 -9.07
C ILE A 18 -3.06 11.35 -10.46
N ASN A 19 -3.07 10.33 -11.31
CA ASN A 19 -3.77 10.35 -12.57
C ASN A 19 -4.77 9.21 -12.49
N ASP A 20 -6.05 9.57 -12.53
CA ASP A 20 -7.14 8.63 -12.27
C ASP A 20 -7.32 7.55 -13.33
N ASP A 21 -6.52 7.60 -14.40
CA ASP A 21 -6.51 6.65 -15.52
C ASP A 21 -5.27 5.75 -15.52
N LEU A 22 -4.29 5.96 -14.63
CA LEU A 22 -3.04 5.19 -14.61
C LEU A 22 -3.02 4.11 -13.52
N PRO A 23 -2.50 2.91 -13.83
CA PRO A 23 -2.18 1.92 -12.81
C PRO A 23 -1.18 2.48 -11.79
N MET A 24 -1.46 2.29 -10.50
CA MET A 24 -0.65 2.85 -9.43
C MET A 24 -0.43 1.85 -8.30
N LEU A 25 0.80 1.82 -7.78
CA LEU A 25 1.19 1.05 -6.59
C LEU A 25 1.87 2.00 -5.61
N VAL A 26 1.39 2.05 -4.37
CA VAL A 26 1.90 2.94 -3.32
C VAL A 26 2.28 2.12 -2.10
N GLY A 27 3.58 1.94 -1.87
CA GLY A 27 4.11 1.29 -0.67
C GLY A 27 4.65 2.30 0.34
N LYS A 28 4.26 2.19 1.62
CA LYS A 28 4.79 3.08 2.67
C LYS A 28 4.69 2.49 4.08
N ASN A 29 5.69 2.82 4.91
CA ASN A 29 5.59 2.77 6.37
C ASN A 29 4.81 3.98 6.88
N LEU A 30 3.60 3.76 7.38
CA LEU A 30 2.68 4.80 7.85
C LEU A 30 2.89 5.16 9.32
N ASN A 31 3.59 4.32 10.08
CA ASN A 31 3.74 4.46 11.54
C ASN A 31 2.38 4.64 12.26
N LEU A 32 1.35 3.98 11.74
CA LEU A 32 -0.03 3.95 12.20
C LEU A 32 -0.49 2.50 12.14
N ASP A 33 -0.99 1.93 13.24
CA ASP A 33 -1.52 0.55 13.20
C ASP A 33 -2.84 0.54 12.43
N LEU A 34 -2.81 -0.10 11.26
CA LEU A 34 -3.89 -0.16 10.29
C LEU A 34 -5.14 -0.90 10.80
N ARG A 35 -4.99 -1.70 11.86
CA ARG A 35 -6.10 -2.45 12.47
C ARG A 35 -6.87 -1.65 13.52
N GLY A 36 -6.31 -0.54 13.99
CA GLY A 36 -6.99 0.36 14.92
C GLY A 36 -8.00 1.27 14.22
N SER A 37 -8.86 1.93 14.98
CA SER A 37 -9.91 2.83 14.43
C SER A 37 -9.35 3.90 13.47
N HIS A 38 -8.26 4.55 13.86
CA HIS A 38 -7.58 5.54 13.03
C HIS A 38 -6.95 4.92 11.76
N GLY A 39 -6.49 3.68 11.86
CA GLY A 39 -5.98 2.90 10.73
C GLY A 39 -7.09 2.59 9.73
N THR A 40 -8.24 2.12 10.21
CA THR A 40 -9.42 1.85 9.38
C THR A 40 -9.99 3.10 8.73
N GLU A 41 -10.04 4.22 9.46
CA GLU A 41 -10.44 5.52 8.91
C GLU A 41 -9.48 5.99 7.82
N PHE A 42 -8.16 5.77 8.00
CA PHE A 42 -7.16 6.11 7.00
C PHE A 42 -7.30 5.25 5.74
N ILE A 43 -7.49 3.93 5.88
CA ILE A 43 -7.73 3.03 4.74
C ILE A 43 -8.96 3.49 3.96
N GLU A 44 -10.04 3.81 4.67
CA GLU A 44 -11.28 4.28 4.04
C GLU A 44 -11.07 5.60 3.30
N PHE A 45 -10.37 6.56 3.92
CA PHE A 45 -10.01 7.82 3.27
C PHE A 45 -9.21 7.60 1.97
N ILE A 46 -8.19 6.74 2.00
CA ILE A 46 -7.36 6.45 0.83
C ILE A 46 -8.20 5.81 -0.28
N ARG A 47 -9.15 4.94 0.09
CA ARG A 47 -10.09 4.32 -0.84
C ARG A 47 -11.03 5.33 -1.47
N THR A 48 -11.64 6.23 -0.69
CA THR A 48 -12.68 7.14 -1.18
C THR A 48 -12.10 8.35 -1.91
N GLU A 49 -11.05 8.96 -1.38
CA GLU A 49 -10.48 10.19 -1.94
C GLU A 49 -9.49 9.91 -3.06
N LEU A 50 -8.76 8.80 -2.97
CA LEU A 50 -7.69 8.47 -3.89
C LEU A 50 -7.94 7.17 -4.65
N GLY A 51 -9.12 6.56 -4.59
CA GLY A 51 -9.45 5.35 -5.37
C GLY A 51 -8.43 4.22 -5.22
N LEU A 52 -7.74 4.13 -4.10
CA LEU A 52 -6.63 3.20 -3.85
C LEU A 52 -7.09 2.14 -2.84
N GLU A 53 -6.97 0.87 -3.19
CA GLU A 53 -7.34 -0.24 -2.32
C GLU A 53 -6.13 -0.79 -1.57
N LEU A 54 -6.32 -1.25 -0.33
CA LEU A 54 -5.25 -1.87 0.46
C LEU A 54 -4.98 -3.29 -0.04
N SER A 55 -3.71 -3.56 -0.40
CA SER A 55 -3.31 -4.85 -0.98
C SER A 55 -2.76 -5.84 0.05
N ASN A 56 -2.24 -5.39 1.21
CA ASN A 56 -1.69 -6.28 2.24
C ASN A 56 -2.76 -6.85 3.18
N ASP A 57 -2.53 -8.04 3.73
CA ASP A 57 -3.41 -8.65 4.72
C ASP A 57 -3.27 -7.95 6.08
N LEU A 58 -4.37 -7.44 6.61
CA LEU A 58 -4.41 -6.81 7.94
C LEU A 58 -4.22 -7.82 9.07
N ALA A 59 -4.46 -9.12 8.85
CA ALA A 59 -4.16 -10.14 9.84
C ALA A 59 -2.64 -10.30 10.05
N THR A 60 -1.83 -9.94 9.06
CA THR A 60 -0.37 -10.07 9.12
C THR A 60 0.27 -8.85 9.79
N SER A 61 1.19 -9.12 10.72
CA SER A 61 1.99 -8.06 11.34
C SER A 61 3.20 -7.72 10.48
N THR A 62 3.37 -6.45 10.16
CA THR A 62 4.50 -5.92 9.39
C THR A 62 5.63 -5.38 10.27
N TRP A 63 5.41 -5.37 11.59
CA TRP A 63 6.41 -4.96 12.57
C TRP A 63 6.48 -5.94 13.75
N ARG A 64 7.67 -6.08 14.32
CA ARG A 64 8.02 -7.06 15.38
C ARG A 64 7.16 -6.96 16.64
N ASN A 65 6.52 -5.81 16.92
CA ASN A 65 5.57 -5.66 18.03
C ASN A 65 4.14 -6.10 17.68
N SER A 66 3.99 -6.98 16.69
CA SER A 66 2.71 -7.47 16.21
C SER A 66 1.77 -6.39 15.69
N THR A 67 2.32 -5.30 15.12
CA THR A 67 1.55 -4.19 14.52
C THR A 67 1.60 -4.23 12.99
N CYS A 68 0.53 -3.78 12.34
CA CYS A 68 0.46 -3.65 10.89
C CYS A 68 0.60 -2.16 10.54
N ILE A 69 1.83 -1.70 10.26
CA ILE A 69 2.14 -0.27 10.05
C ILE A 69 2.70 0.05 8.66
N ASP A 70 3.18 -0.97 7.96
CA ASP A 70 3.53 -0.91 6.55
C ASP A 70 2.32 -1.27 5.69
N ALA A 71 2.02 -0.44 4.69
CA ALA A 71 0.91 -0.62 3.78
C ALA A 71 1.40 -0.65 2.32
N VAL A 72 0.72 -1.44 1.51
CA VAL A 72 0.74 -1.33 0.06
C VAL A 72 -0.68 -1.07 -0.40
N PHE A 73 -0.87 -0.02 -1.19
CA PHE A 73 -2.13 0.28 -1.85
C PHE A 73 -1.97 0.20 -3.37
N ASP A 74 -3.03 -0.18 -4.06
CA ASP A 74 -3.03 -0.27 -5.52
C ASP A 74 -4.31 0.23 -6.17
N ARG A 75 -4.20 0.55 -7.47
CA ARG A 75 -5.31 0.86 -8.36
C ARG A 75 -5.01 0.36 -9.76
N TYR A 76 -5.97 -0.31 -10.38
CA TYR A 76 -5.88 -0.88 -11.74
C TYR A 76 -4.67 -1.80 -11.97
N ILE A 77 -4.20 -2.50 -10.93
CA ILE A 77 -3.15 -3.51 -11.06
C ILE A 77 -3.78 -4.89 -10.96
N GLU A 78 -4.06 -5.48 -12.12
CA GLU A 78 -4.55 -6.85 -12.16
C GLU A 78 -3.48 -7.85 -11.71
N GLN A 79 -3.92 -8.91 -11.02
CA GLN A 79 -3.06 -10.03 -10.59
C GLN A 79 -1.91 -9.65 -9.66
N LEU A 80 -2.05 -8.56 -8.89
CA LEU A 80 -1.14 -8.24 -7.79
C LEU A 80 -1.21 -9.33 -6.71
N LYS A 81 -0.05 -9.85 -6.32
CA LYS A 81 0.10 -10.73 -5.15
C LYS A 81 1.02 -10.09 -4.14
N MET A 82 0.59 -10.10 -2.89
CA MET A 82 1.39 -9.68 -1.75
C MET A 82 1.92 -10.91 -1.01
N HIS A 83 3.20 -10.84 -0.63
CA HIS A 83 3.83 -11.83 0.24
C HIS A 83 4.58 -11.13 1.36
N GLU A 84 4.30 -11.52 2.59
CA GLU A 84 5.04 -11.08 3.76
C GLU A 84 6.17 -12.05 4.08
N TYR A 85 7.30 -11.49 4.50
CA TYR A 85 8.47 -12.26 4.91
C TYR A 85 8.96 -11.82 6.28
N VAL A 86 9.73 -12.69 6.93
CA VAL A 86 10.46 -12.36 8.15
C VAL A 86 11.85 -11.85 7.77
N SER A 87 12.25 -10.71 8.35
CA SER A 87 13.64 -10.24 8.28
C SER A 87 14.33 -10.46 9.62
N TYR A 88 15.57 -10.96 9.59
CA TYR A 88 16.42 -11.11 10.78
C TYR A 88 17.28 -9.89 11.06
N PHE A 89 17.38 -8.94 10.12
CA PHE A 89 18.18 -7.73 10.22
C PHE A 89 17.34 -6.45 10.32
N SER A 90 16.01 -6.58 10.29
CA SER A 90 15.07 -5.48 10.46
C SER A 90 14.00 -5.85 11.47
N VAL A 91 13.48 -4.83 12.15
CA VAL A 91 12.27 -4.92 12.99
C VAL A 91 10.98 -4.83 12.17
N HIS A 92 11.07 -4.43 10.90
CA HIS A 92 10.01 -4.55 9.90
C HIS A 92 10.08 -5.88 9.16
N GLY A 93 8.92 -6.49 8.92
CA GLY A 93 8.74 -7.60 7.98
C GLY A 93 8.61 -7.05 6.56
N PRO A 94 9.47 -7.47 5.60
CA PRO A 94 9.36 -7.00 4.23
C PRO A 94 8.06 -7.45 3.57
N LEU A 95 7.45 -6.53 2.82
CA LEU A 95 6.32 -6.79 1.94
C LEU A 95 6.83 -6.89 0.49
N LEU A 96 6.60 -8.03 -0.15
CA LEU A 96 6.91 -8.25 -1.56
C LEU A 96 5.64 -8.17 -2.40
N SER A 97 5.60 -7.18 -3.29
CA SER A 97 4.58 -7.06 -4.34
C SER A 97 5.05 -7.79 -5.61
N ILE A 98 4.28 -8.77 -6.06
CA ILE A 98 4.53 -9.49 -7.32
C ILE A 98 3.42 -9.13 -8.30
N ILE A 99 3.79 -8.47 -9.39
CA ILE A 99 2.89 -8.13 -10.49
C ILE A 99 3.21 -9.06 -11.65
N LYS A 100 2.21 -9.83 -12.10
CA LYS A 100 2.34 -10.60 -13.34
C LYS A 100 2.12 -9.68 -14.52
N SER A 101 3.17 -9.42 -15.29
CA SER A 101 3.00 -8.77 -16.59
C SER A 101 2.32 -9.76 -17.54
N VAL A 102 1.11 -9.43 -17.99
CA VAL A 102 0.53 -10.05 -19.18
C VAL A 102 1.22 -9.38 -20.37
N VAL A 103 2.40 -9.87 -20.73
CA VAL A 103 2.88 -9.63 -22.10
C VAL A 103 1.95 -10.43 -23.00
N ASN A 104 0.97 -9.77 -23.61
CA ASN A 104 0.24 -10.35 -24.71
C ASN A 104 1.28 -10.66 -25.80
N ASN A 105 1.62 -11.94 -25.97
CA ASN A 105 2.42 -12.46 -27.08
C ASN A 105 1.66 -12.38 -28.41
N GLU A 106 0.90 -11.32 -28.66
CA GLU A 106 0.20 -11.11 -29.94
C GLU A 106 0.94 -10.14 -30.88
N SER A 107 2.16 -9.72 -30.51
CA SER A 107 2.95 -8.78 -31.32
C SER A 107 4.42 -9.21 -31.43
N VAL A 108 4.70 -10.45 -31.82
CA VAL A 108 5.99 -10.79 -32.42
C VAL A 108 5.75 -11.69 -33.65
N VAL A 109 5.63 -11.00 -34.79
CA VAL A 109 5.76 -11.43 -36.20
C VAL A 109 4.70 -12.39 -36.74
#